data_AF-G9K8A8-F1
#
_entry.id   AF-G9K8A8-F1
#
_cell.length_a   1.000
_cell.length_b   1.000
_cell.length_c   1.000
_cell.angle_alpha   90.00
_cell.angle_beta   90.00
_cell.angle_gamma   90.00
#
_symmetry.space_group_name_H-M   'P 1'
#
loop_
_entity.id
_entity.type
_entity.pdbx_description
1 polymer ?
#
loop_
_entity_poly.entity_id
_entity_poly.type
_entity_poly.pdbx_seq_one_letter_code
_entity_poly.pdbx_strand_id
1 'polypeptide(L)'
;GAYHYMLESNMGKTMLEFQELMTIFQLLHWNGSLKALRETKCSRQEVISYYSQYSLDEKMRSHMALDWIMKEKESPGILSQELRMALRELEEARKAGQELRFYKEKKEILSLALTQIYSDLDTSSPSDDQLSLTALCGY
;
A
#
# COMPACT_ATOMS: atom_id res chain seq x y z
N GLY A 1 -15.39 -20.43 -12.64
CA GLY A 1 -15.29 -19.77 -11.31
C GLY A 1 -14.07 -18.84 -11.28
N ALA A 2 -13.94 -17.93 -10.31
CA ALA A 2 -12.82 -16.96 -10.28
C ALA A 2 -11.43 -17.62 -10.28
N TYR A 3 -11.29 -18.76 -9.58
CA TYR A 3 -10.05 -19.53 -9.55
C TYR A 3 -9.69 -20.14 -10.91
N HIS A 4 -10.69 -20.60 -11.68
CA HIS A 4 -10.49 -21.12 -13.03
C HIS A 4 -9.97 -20.03 -13.97
N TYR A 5 -10.59 -18.85 -13.97
CA TYR A 5 -10.10 -17.71 -14.76
C TYR A 5 -8.70 -17.27 -14.34
N MET A 6 -8.41 -17.26 -13.03
CA MET A 6 -7.08 -16.95 -12.53
C MET A 6 -6.02 -17.91 -13.09
N LEU A 7 -6.31 -19.21 -13.14
CA LEU A 7 -5.39 -20.20 -13.71
C LEU A 7 -5.24 -20.03 -15.23
N GLU A 8 -6.34 -19.84 -15.96
CA GLU A 8 -6.32 -19.65 -17.41
C GLU A 8 -5.54 -18.40 -17.82
N SER A 9 -5.76 -17.27 -17.14
CA SER A 9 -5.07 -15.99 -17.42
C SER A 9 -3.57 -16.00 -17.10
N ASN A 10 -3.08 -17.03 -16.42
CA ASN A 10 -1.66 -17.18 -16.08
C ASN A 10 -1.00 -18.38 -16.80
N MET A 11 -1.68 -19.00 -17.77
CA MET A 11 -1.04 -19.97 -18.66
C MET A 11 0.13 -19.32 -19.40
N GLY A 12 1.29 -19.97 -19.38
CA GLY A 12 2.52 -19.45 -19.99
C GLY A 12 3.36 -18.55 -19.09
N LYS A 13 2.86 -18.18 -17.90
CA LYS A 13 3.66 -17.48 -16.89
C LYS A 13 4.43 -18.46 -15.99
N THR A 14 5.53 -17.99 -15.45
CA THR A 14 6.32 -18.68 -14.44
C THR A 14 5.56 -18.78 -13.11
N MET A 15 5.95 -19.73 -12.28
CA MET A 15 5.42 -19.86 -10.91
C MET A 15 5.65 -18.58 -10.09
N LEU A 16 6.76 -17.88 -10.30
CA LEU A 16 7.07 -16.64 -9.57
C LEU A 16 6.12 -15.51 -9.96
N GLU A 17 5.85 -15.32 -11.25
CA GLU A 17 4.86 -14.33 -11.73
C GLU A 17 3.45 -14.65 -11.21
N PHE A 18 3.07 -15.93 -11.18
CA PHE A 18 1.79 -16.33 -10.60
C PHE A 18 1.72 -16.01 -9.10
N GLN A 19 2.75 -16.35 -8.34
CA GLN A 19 2.78 -16.04 -6.91
C GLN A 19 2.83 -14.54 -6.62
N GLU A 20 3.50 -13.74 -7.46
CA GLU A 20 3.48 -12.29 -7.38
C GLU A 20 2.06 -11.75 -7.57
N LEU A 21 1.35 -12.21 -8.61
CA LEU A 21 -0.06 -11.87 -8.82
C LEU A 21 -0.93 -12.24 -7.62
N MET A 22 -0.73 -13.43 -7.05
CA MET A 22 -1.44 -13.84 -5.84
C MET A 22 -1.16 -12.90 -4.66
N THR A 23 0.08 -12.43 -4.52
CA THR A 23 0.47 -11.47 -3.47
C THR A 23 -0.22 -10.12 -3.69
N ILE A 24 -0.27 -9.63 -4.93
CA ILE A 24 -1.02 -8.41 -5.29
C ILE A 24 -2.48 -8.54 -4.87
N PHE A 25 -3.15 -9.66 -5.19
CA PHE A 25 -4.54 -9.87 -4.79
C PHE A 25 -4.75 -9.94 -3.28
N GLN A 26 -3.82 -10.54 -2.53
CA GLN A 26 -3.86 -10.54 -1.07
C GLN A 26 -3.72 -9.11 -0.50
N LEU A 27 -2.84 -8.29 -1.08
CA LEU A 27 -2.64 -6.90 -0.68
C LEU A 27 -3.84 -6.02 -1.00
N LEU A 28 -4.42 -6.15 -2.21
CA LEU A 28 -5.63 -5.43 -2.62
C LEU A 28 -6.85 -5.81 -1.76
N HIS A 29 -6.90 -7.06 -1.31
CA HIS A 29 -7.92 -7.49 -0.36
C HIS A 29 -7.71 -6.83 1.01
N TRP A 30 -6.46 -6.86 1.50
CA TRP A 30 -6.08 -6.34 2.80
C TRP A 30 -6.26 -4.81 2.91
N ASN A 31 -5.82 -4.03 1.93
CA ASN A 31 -5.99 -2.58 1.94
C ASN A 31 -7.44 -2.14 1.58
N GLY A 32 -8.31 -3.07 1.18
CA GLY A 32 -9.70 -2.80 0.85
C GLY A 32 -9.96 -2.36 -0.59
N SER A 33 -8.95 -2.24 -1.45
CA SER A 33 -9.13 -1.85 -2.86
C SER A 33 -10.03 -2.84 -3.61
N LEU A 34 -9.99 -4.15 -3.32
CA LEU A 34 -10.92 -5.11 -3.93
C LEU A 34 -12.38 -4.85 -3.55
N LYS A 35 -12.63 -4.36 -2.33
CA LYS A 35 -13.98 -3.97 -1.90
C LYS A 35 -14.43 -2.72 -2.68
N ALA A 36 -13.57 -1.71 -2.80
CA ALA A 36 -13.85 -0.51 -3.58
C ALA A 36 -14.13 -0.83 -5.07
N LEU A 37 -13.29 -1.67 -5.70
CA LEU A 37 -13.47 -2.10 -7.10
C LEU A 37 -14.78 -2.86 -7.32
N ARG A 38 -15.21 -3.64 -6.33
CA ARG A 38 -16.51 -4.32 -6.37
C ARG A 38 -17.66 -3.32 -6.30
N GLU A 39 -17.53 -2.28 -5.50
CA GLU A 39 -18.54 -1.22 -5.34
C GLU A 39 -18.64 -0.34 -6.61
N THR A 40 -17.53 -0.16 -7.34
CA THR A 40 -17.50 0.51 -8.65
C THR A 40 -17.95 -0.37 -9.83
N LYS A 41 -18.56 -1.53 -9.55
CA LYS A 41 -19.07 -2.50 -10.55
C LYS A 41 -18.02 -3.10 -11.49
N CYS A 42 -16.73 -3.13 -11.08
CA CYS A 42 -15.72 -3.87 -11.84
C CYS A 42 -15.96 -5.38 -11.70
N SER A 43 -15.99 -6.10 -12.81
CA SER A 43 -16.12 -7.56 -12.79
C SER A 43 -14.85 -8.22 -12.29
N ARG A 44 -14.99 -9.44 -11.74
CA ARG A 44 -13.82 -10.23 -11.29
C ARG A 44 -12.83 -10.48 -12.44
N GLN A 45 -13.33 -10.67 -13.66
CA GLN A 45 -12.50 -10.94 -14.84
C GLN A 45 -11.70 -9.71 -15.25
N GLU A 46 -12.31 -8.53 -15.25
CA GLU A 46 -11.60 -7.27 -15.56
C GLU A 46 -10.50 -7.00 -14.54
N VAL A 47 -10.78 -7.19 -13.25
CA VAL A 47 -9.78 -7.00 -12.18
C VAL A 47 -8.62 -7.99 -12.34
N ILE A 48 -8.90 -9.28 -12.58
CA ILE A 48 -7.86 -10.29 -12.84
C ILE A 48 -7.03 -9.93 -14.08
N SER A 49 -7.69 -9.58 -15.18
CA SER A 49 -7.02 -9.22 -16.43
C SER A 49 -6.13 -7.99 -16.27
N TYR A 50 -6.59 -6.98 -15.52
CA TYR A 50 -5.83 -5.76 -15.27
C TYR A 50 -4.57 -6.05 -14.45
N TYR A 51 -4.71 -6.62 -13.25
CA TYR A 51 -3.56 -6.85 -12.36
C TYR A 51 -2.60 -7.94 -12.87
N SER A 52 -3.05 -8.82 -13.78
CA SER A 52 -2.19 -9.80 -14.45
C SER A 52 -1.09 -9.16 -15.31
N GLN A 53 -1.19 -7.88 -15.63
CA GLN A 53 -0.21 -7.14 -16.46
C GLN A 53 0.77 -6.30 -15.62
N TYR A 54 0.60 -6.27 -14.30
CA TYR A 54 1.43 -5.48 -13.39
C TYR A 54 2.27 -6.38 -12.49
N SER A 55 3.46 -5.90 -12.16
CA SER A 55 4.32 -6.46 -11.12
C SER A 55 4.10 -5.72 -9.80
N LEU A 56 4.58 -6.32 -8.70
CA LEU A 56 4.60 -5.70 -7.39
C LEU A 56 5.84 -4.82 -7.27
N ASP A 57 5.83 -3.73 -8.03
CA ASP A 57 6.92 -2.76 -8.11
C ASP A 57 6.74 -1.57 -7.15
N GLU A 58 7.71 -0.67 -7.15
CA GLU A 58 7.69 0.56 -6.34
C GLU A 58 6.46 1.41 -6.60
N LYS A 59 5.99 1.47 -7.85
CA LYS A 59 4.79 2.23 -8.22
C LYS A 59 3.54 1.61 -7.60
N MET A 60 3.39 0.29 -7.64
CA MET A 60 2.27 -0.40 -6.99
C MET A 60 2.29 -0.20 -5.48
N ARG A 61 3.46 -0.36 -4.83
CA ARG A 61 3.62 -0.11 -3.39
C ARG A 61 3.27 1.33 -3.02
N SER A 62 3.71 2.30 -3.83
CA SER A 62 3.41 3.72 -3.60
C SER A 62 1.91 4.02 -3.68
N HIS A 63 1.18 3.45 -4.65
CA HIS A 63 -0.27 3.60 -4.70
C HIS A 63 -0.96 3.02 -3.46
N MET A 64 -0.55 1.83 -3.02
CA MET A 64 -1.10 1.22 -1.80
C MET A 64 -0.73 2.01 -0.54
N ALA A 65 0.45 2.62 -0.51
CA ALA A 65 0.86 3.50 0.58
C ALA A 65 -0.04 4.74 0.66
N LEU A 66 -0.38 5.36 -0.47
CA LEU A 66 -1.33 6.48 -0.53
C LEU A 66 -2.71 6.09 0.02
N ASP A 67 -3.21 4.89 -0.29
CA ASP A 67 -4.47 4.39 0.29
C ASP A 67 -4.42 4.35 1.83
N TRP A 68 -3.27 3.94 2.39
CA TRP A 68 -3.06 3.92 3.84
C TRP A 68 -2.90 5.32 4.45
N ILE A 69 -2.24 6.24 3.75
CA ILE A 69 -2.14 7.65 4.17
C ILE A 69 -3.53 8.30 4.22
N MET A 70 -4.38 8.02 3.24
CA MET A 70 -5.77 8.50 3.21
C MET A 70 -6.54 7.98 4.44
N LYS A 71 -6.41 6.70 4.78
CA LYS A 71 -7.00 6.12 6.00
C LYS A 71 -6.47 6.74 7.29
N GLU A 72 -5.18 7.05 7.36
CA GLU A 72 -4.58 7.72 8.51
C GLU A 72 -5.18 9.13 8.70
N LYS A 73 -5.47 9.85 7.61
CA LYS A 73 -6.16 11.15 7.67
C LYS A 73 -7.59 11.04 8.19
N GLU A 74 -8.31 9.97 7.83
CA GLU A 74 -9.68 9.71 8.29
C GLU A 74 -9.73 9.19 9.74
N SER A 75 -8.75 8.36 10.12
CA SER A 75 -8.66 7.71 11.42
C SER A 75 -7.21 7.71 11.92
N PRO A 76 -6.78 8.78 12.61
CA PRO A 76 -5.41 8.89 13.11
C PRO A 76 -4.99 7.72 13.99
N GLY A 77 -3.77 7.23 13.79
CA GLY A 77 -3.18 6.09 14.49
C GLY A 77 -3.43 4.73 13.85
N ILE A 78 -4.28 4.63 12.82
CA ILE A 78 -4.59 3.35 12.15
C ILE A 78 -3.35 2.77 11.45
N LEU A 79 -2.53 3.60 10.82
CA LEU A 79 -1.33 3.18 10.10
C LEU A 79 -0.28 2.59 11.06
N SER A 80 -0.03 3.28 12.18
CA SER A 80 0.87 2.80 13.23
C SER A 80 0.38 1.52 13.89
N GLN A 81 -0.93 1.41 14.10
CA GLN A 81 -1.56 0.20 14.62
C GLN A 81 -1.39 -0.97 13.65
N GLU A 82 -1.69 -0.76 12.36
CA GLU A 82 -1.59 -1.78 11.33
C GLU A 82 -0.13 -2.24 11.14
N LEU A 83 0.85 -1.32 11.16
CA LEU A 83 2.26 -1.69 11.08
C LEU A 83 2.68 -2.60 12.23
N ARG A 84 2.22 -2.30 13.46
CA ARG A 84 2.51 -3.15 14.62
C ARG A 84 1.92 -4.55 14.45
N MET A 85 0.71 -4.65 13.89
CA MET A 85 0.09 -5.95 13.59
C MET A 85 0.86 -6.69 12.49
N ALA A 86 1.21 -6.02 11.38
CA ALA A 86 1.98 -6.61 10.29
C ALA A 86 3.34 -7.16 10.73
N LEU A 87 4.04 -6.44 11.63
CA LEU A 87 5.31 -6.92 12.21
C LEU A 87 5.14 -8.17 13.08
N ARG A 88 4.05 -8.23 13.86
CA ARG A 88 3.74 -9.42 14.67
C ARG A 88 3.40 -10.61 13.79
N GLU A 89 2.52 -10.42 12.81
CA GLU A 89 2.11 -11.46 11.85
C GLU A 89 3.31 -11.99 11.07
N LEU A 90 4.22 -11.12 10.62
CA LEU A 90 5.46 -11.51 9.95
C LEU A 90 6.32 -12.43 10.82
N GLU A 91 6.46 -12.13 12.11
CA GLU A 91 7.25 -12.92 13.04
C GLU A 91 6.58 -14.28 13.35
N GLU A 92 5.26 -14.30 13.49
CA GLU A 92 4.48 -15.53 13.66
C GLU A 92 4.57 -16.44 12.43
N ALA A 93 4.39 -15.88 11.23
CA ALA A 93 4.54 -16.59 9.96
C ALA A 93 5.96 -17.16 9.80
N ARG A 94 6.98 -16.38 10.18
CA ARG A 94 8.39 -16.82 10.17
C ARG A 94 8.62 -18.01 11.09
N LYS A 95 8.10 -17.99 12.32
CA LYS A 95 8.18 -19.12 13.26
C LYS A 95 7.44 -20.36 12.76
N ALA A 96 6.33 -20.15 12.08
CA ALA A 96 5.50 -21.23 11.52
C ALA A 96 6.04 -21.80 10.19
N GLY A 97 7.14 -21.25 9.64
CA GLY A 97 7.67 -21.68 8.34
C GLY A 97 6.74 -21.39 7.17
N GLN A 98 5.89 -20.37 7.29
CA GLN A 98 4.97 -19.95 6.24
C GLN A 98 5.67 -19.12 5.16
N GLU A 99 5.01 -18.98 4.02
CA GLU A 99 5.40 -18.03 2.97
C GLU A 99 5.40 -16.59 3.56
N LEU A 100 6.46 -15.82 3.29
CA LEU A 100 6.70 -14.52 3.96
C LEU A 100 6.52 -13.31 3.05
N ARG A 101 6.35 -13.49 1.73
CA ARG A 101 6.29 -12.42 0.74
C ARG A 101 5.16 -11.46 1.08
N PHE A 102 3.94 -11.96 1.29
CA PHE A 102 2.81 -11.11 1.67
C PHE A 102 3.08 -10.24 2.91
N TYR A 103 3.62 -10.83 3.97
CA TYR A 103 3.90 -10.12 5.22
C TYR A 103 5.03 -9.09 5.08
N LYS A 104 6.06 -9.39 4.27
CA LYS A 104 7.13 -8.45 3.95
C LYS A 104 6.60 -7.24 3.17
N GLU A 105 5.75 -7.49 2.18
CA GLU A 105 5.13 -6.46 1.35
C GLU A 105 4.18 -5.57 2.17
N LYS A 106 3.36 -6.15 3.07
CA LYS A 106 2.58 -5.37 4.05
C LYS A 106 3.46 -4.41 4.84
N LYS A 107 4.54 -4.92 5.45
CA LYS A 107 5.48 -4.10 6.23
C LYS A 107 6.08 -2.98 5.37
N GLU A 108 6.51 -3.29 4.14
CA GLU A 108 7.15 -2.34 3.24
C GLU A 108 6.20 -1.20 2.85
N ILE A 109 4.97 -1.53 2.44
CA ILE A 109 3.93 -0.54 2.09
C ILE A 109 3.61 0.38 3.27
N LEU A 110 3.44 -0.17 4.48
CA LEU A 110 3.14 0.63 5.67
C LEU A 110 4.33 1.50 6.09
N SER A 111 5.55 0.99 5.97
CA SER A 111 6.77 1.75 6.25
C SER A 111 6.94 2.89 5.25
N LEU A 112 6.66 2.63 3.97
CA LEU A 112 6.67 3.65 2.91
C LEU A 112 5.65 4.76 3.20
N ALA A 113 4.42 4.39 3.57
CA ALA A 113 3.38 5.34 3.95
C ALA A 113 3.80 6.25 5.12
N LEU A 114 4.40 5.68 6.18
CA LEU A 114 4.91 6.46 7.30
C LEU A 114 6.00 7.43 6.88
N THR A 115 7.00 6.97 6.10
CA THR A 115 8.08 7.83 5.61
C THR A 115 7.54 9.02 4.82
N GLN A 116 6.55 8.79 3.94
CA GLN A 116 5.92 9.87 3.16
C GLN A 116 5.22 10.89 4.07
N ILE A 117 4.49 10.44 5.10
CA ILE A 117 3.86 11.36 6.07
C ILE A 117 4.90 12.20 6.80
N TYR A 118 6.01 11.61 7.26
CA TYR A 118 7.05 12.36 7.97
C TYR A 118 7.76 13.36 7.05
N SER A 119 8.03 12.99 5.80
CA SER A 119 8.60 13.92 4.81
C SER A 119 7.68 15.09 4.48
N ASP A 120 6.36 14.86 4.40
CA ASP A 120 5.36 15.91 4.22
C ASP A 120 5.27 16.85 5.44
N LEU A 121 5.43 16.31 6.65
CA LEU A 121 5.45 17.12 7.89
C LEU A 121 6.66 18.04 7.94
N ASP A 122 7.85 17.55 7.59
CA ASP A 122 9.09 18.33 7.59
C ASP A 122 8.99 19.51 6.60
N THR A 123 8.33 19.33 5.46
CA THR A 123 8.07 20.39 4.46
C THR A 123 6.95 21.36 4.85
N SER A 124 6.10 21.00 5.81
CA SER A 124 5.03 21.87 6.34
C SER A 124 5.45 22.73 7.55
N SER A 125 6.70 22.58 8.01
CA SER A 125 7.28 23.48 9.01
C SER A 125 7.26 24.92 8.47
N PRO A 126 6.68 25.90 9.18
CA PRO A 126 6.73 27.28 8.74
C PRO A 126 8.19 27.71 8.77
N SER A 127 8.76 27.96 7.58
CA SER A 127 10.01 28.69 7.47
C SER A 127 9.87 30.01 8.23
N ASP A 128 10.92 30.36 8.97
CA ASP A 128 11.13 31.62 9.71
C ASP A 128 11.14 32.86 8.80
N ASP A 129 10.09 33.08 8.01
CA ASP A 129 9.94 34.19 7.05
C ASP A 129 8.92 35.24 7.52
N GLN A 130 8.82 35.48 8.83
CA GLN A 130 8.04 36.60 9.41
C GLN A 130 8.84 37.55 10.32
N LEU A 131 10.17 37.57 10.20
CA LEU A 131 11.01 38.47 10.99
C LEU A 131 11.77 39.52 10.16
N SER A 132 11.32 39.86 8.95
CA SER A 132 12.04 40.85 8.11
C SER A 132 11.20 41.87 7.32
N LEU A 133 9.90 42.04 7.61
CA LEU A 133 9.08 43.05 6.90
C LEU A 133 8.39 44.10 7.80
N THR A 134 8.66 44.13 9.11
CA THR A 134 8.23 45.23 10.00
C THR A 134 9.34 46.23 10.36
N ALA A 135 10.54 46.10 9.79
CA ALA A 135 11.65 47.04 10.02
C ALA A 135 11.75 48.20 9.01
N LEU A 136 10.77 48.37 8.10
CA LEU A 136 10.77 49.44 7.08
C LEU A 136 9.56 50.38 7.10
N CYS A 137 8.79 50.41 8.20
CA CYS A 137 7.87 51.51 8.51
C CYS A 137 8.05 51.96 9.95
N GLY A 138 9.06 52.80 10.19
CA GLY A 138 9.32 53.43 11.48
C GLY A 138 10.42 54.48 11.37
N TYR A 139 9.98 55.73 11.25
CA TYR A 139 10.71 57.00 11.06
C TYR A 139 11.09 57.40 9.63
#